data_AF-A0A6N7M8X1-F1
#
_entry.id   AF-A0A6N7M8X1-F1
#
_cell.length_a   1.000
_cell.length_b   1.000
_cell.length_c   1.000
_cell.angle_alpha   90.00
_cell.angle_beta   90.00
_cell.angle_gamma   90.00
#
_symmetry.space_group_name_H-M   'P 1'
#
loop_
_entity.id
_entity.type
_entity.pdbx_description
1 polymer ?
#
loop_
_entity_poly.entity_id
_entity_poly.type
_entity_poly.pdbx_seq_one_letter_code
_entity_poly.pdbx_strand_id
1 'polypeptide(L)'
;MPYHYYMESPNKPAPETDTQSLLQHLLSIVSGPGDKEKEKRKLLKEIAKSVKKSRPRYYSPKNGSVDPNLARFFFECYKTLGPAQTILSHADSSTAIKNIIIEETFSPEQKALKEKLSEEAIRAKADQTDFKMLLQSIKTDIKAFFANFDISRINQINSDYQSLSVLLDLVGLDYFFMLKKFDAALPEAAFSYNPRFEAINGSYIIDELKDFLEMLPAVDPQVKWEPILDILRIYRGVEVIPGKSLHKLMQHMGQIKKSRVLVKIAQLIEENPFLKVKPRVYKEKIVEAYLSGLKMQTEMIIQKISREKRTSKIDSLAEKIFGTASVSRLSNYSEKANLLFSKKMLGGYTYITPLNYLKAFLLDYVKKDVRQLADILLIRAKWTNNLP
;
A
#
# COMPACT_ATOMS: atom_id res chain seq x y z
N MET A 1 22.28 12.48 20.53
CA MET A 1 23.38 11.60 20.08
C MET A 1 23.27 11.49 18.58
N PRO A 2 24.28 11.92 17.81
CA PRO A 2 24.24 11.86 16.36
C PRO A 2 24.66 10.46 15.91
N TYR A 3 23.75 9.74 15.26
CA TYR A 3 24.07 8.46 14.62
C TYR A 3 24.82 8.75 13.31
N HIS A 4 26.07 8.28 13.24
CA HIS A 4 26.87 8.26 12.03
C HIS A 4 26.22 7.35 10.98
N TYR A 5 25.97 7.91 9.80
CA TYR A 5 25.63 7.16 8.60
C TYR A 5 26.86 6.36 8.15
N TYR A 6 26.75 5.03 8.19
CA TYR A 6 27.63 4.16 7.40
C TYR A 6 27.16 4.24 5.95
N MET A 7 28.04 4.72 5.06
CA MET A 7 27.92 4.48 3.63
C MET A 7 28.32 3.03 3.36
N GLU A 8 27.34 2.16 3.14
CA GLU A 8 27.58 0.85 2.54
C GLU A 8 27.94 1.05 1.06
N SER A 9 29.16 0.65 0.70
CA SER A 9 29.60 0.48 -0.68
C SER A 9 28.65 -0.46 -1.43
N PRO A 10 28.36 -0.23 -2.73
CA PRO A 10 27.49 -1.11 -3.48
C PRO A 10 28.14 -2.49 -3.62
N ASN A 11 27.49 -3.47 -3.00
CA ASN A 11 27.82 -4.89 -3.12
C ASN A 11 27.70 -5.26 -4.61
N LYS A 12 28.84 -5.48 -5.28
CA LYS A 12 28.89 -6.06 -6.63
C LYS A 12 28.17 -7.42 -6.57
N PRO A 13 27.18 -7.69 -7.43
CA PRO A 13 26.65 -9.03 -7.53
C PRO A 13 27.76 -9.97 -8.00
N ALA A 14 27.97 -11.06 -7.26
CA ALA A 14 28.79 -12.18 -7.71
C ALA A 14 28.24 -12.70 -9.06
N PRO A 15 29.11 -13.10 -10.00
CA PRO A 15 28.67 -13.49 -11.33
C PRO A 15 27.78 -14.73 -11.23
N GLU A 16 26.50 -14.56 -11.58
CA GLU A 16 25.63 -15.68 -11.91
C GLU A 16 26.31 -16.48 -13.03
N THR A 17 26.25 -17.81 -12.90
CA THR A 17 26.98 -18.76 -13.73
C THR A 17 26.69 -18.56 -15.23
N ASP A 18 27.67 -17.94 -15.88
CA ASP A 18 27.78 -17.49 -17.27
C ASP A 18 27.80 -18.64 -18.31
N THR A 19 27.24 -19.81 -18.00
CA THR A 19 27.27 -20.95 -18.91
C THR A 19 26.30 -20.79 -20.09
N GLN A 20 25.18 -20.08 -19.90
CA GLN A 20 24.23 -19.81 -20.99
C GLN A 20 24.68 -18.68 -21.92
N SER A 21 25.39 -17.67 -21.41
CA SER A 21 25.91 -16.55 -22.20
C SER A 21 27.19 -16.95 -22.94
N LEU A 22 28.06 -17.76 -22.33
CA LEU A 22 29.21 -18.35 -23.01
C LEU A 22 28.82 -19.33 -24.13
N LEU A 23 27.76 -20.15 -23.95
CA LEU A 23 27.24 -20.98 -25.04
C LEU A 23 26.68 -20.13 -26.19
N GLN A 24 25.93 -19.06 -25.90
CA GLN A 24 25.44 -18.12 -26.93
C GLN A 24 26.58 -17.39 -27.65
N HIS A 25 27.65 -17.02 -26.93
CA HIS A 25 28.82 -16.35 -27.47
C HIS A 25 29.69 -17.31 -28.30
N LEU A 26 29.88 -18.55 -27.86
CA LEU A 26 30.59 -19.61 -28.60
C LEU A 26 29.80 -20.05 -29.86
N LEU A 27 28.47 -20.16 -29.77
CA LEU A 27 27.58 -20.44 -30.91
C LEU A 27 27.56 -19.29 -31.94
N SER A 28 27.84 -18.05 -31.51
CA SER A 28 27.90 -16.91 -32.43
C SER A 28 29.18 -16.86 -33.27
N ILE A 29 30.27 -17.50 -32.79
CA ILE A 29 31.61 -17.46 -33.41
C ILE A 29 31.83 -18.64 -34.37
N VAL A 30 31.14 -19.77 -34.18
CA VAL A 30 31.39 -21.02 -34.93
C VAL A 30 30.35 -21.32 -36.01
N SER A 31 29.15 -20.72 -35.95
CA SER A 31 28.01 -21.13 -36.79
C SER A 31 27.59 -20.03 -37.78
N GLY A 32 27.73 -20.32 -39.07
CA GLY A 32 27.20 -19.48 -40.16
C GLY A 32 25.66 -19.34 -40.07
N PRO A 33 25.05 -18.34 -40.75
CA PRO A 33 23.63 -17.99 -40.61
C PRO A 33 22.64 -19.16 -40.77
N GLY A 34 22.94 -20.14 -41.62
CA GLY A 34 22.10 -21.33 -41.84
C GLY A 34 22.11 -22.36 -40.71
N ASP A 35 23.09 -22.31 -39.81
CA ASP A 35 23.25 -23.28 -38.72
C ASP A 35 22.40 -22.89 -37.49
N LYS A 36 22.19 -21.58 -37.26
CA LYS A 36 21.33 -21.05 -36.19
C LYS A 36 19.84 -21.41 -36.37
N GLU A 37 19.32 -21.35 -37.60
CA GLU A 37 17.93 -21.77 -37.86
C GLU A 37 17.74 -23.28 -37.69
N LYS A 38 18.74 -24.07 -38.10
CA LYS A 38 18.72 -25.53 -37.97
C LYS A 38 18.74 -25.92 -36.49
N GLU A 39 19.55 -25.25 -35.68
CA GLU A 39 19.60 -25.42 -34.24
C GLU A 39 18.26 -25.02 -33.57
N LYS A 40 17.70 -23.85 -33.92
CA LYS A 40 16.37 -23.42 -33.47
C LYS A 40 15.30 -24.49 -33.74
N ARG A 41 15.25 -25.03 -34.96
CA ARG A 41 14.32 -26.09 -35.36
C ARG A 41 14.56 -27.39 -34.58
N LYS A 42 15.82 -27.74 -34.30
CA LYS A 42 16.16 -28.92 -33.48
C LYS A 42 15.65 -28.77 -32.06
N LEU A 43 15.87 -27.62 -31.43
CA LEU A 43 15.38 -27.30 -30.08
C LEU A 43 13.85 -27.37 -30.01
N LEU A 44 13.15 -26.75 -30.98
CA LEU A 44 11.67 -26.81 -31.05
C LEU A 44 11.16 -28.26 -31.20
N LYS A 45 11.84 -29.11 -31.97
CA LYS A 45 11.49 -30.54 -32.08
C LYS A 45 11.68 -31.28 -30.76
N GLU A 46 12.73 -30.97 -29.99
CA GLU A 46 12.96 -31.56 -28.67
C GLU A 46 11.90 -31.12 -27.66
N ILE A 47 11.56 -29.83 -27.64
CA ILE A 47 10.48 -29.27 -26.83
C ILE A 47 9.15 -29.96 -27.19
N ALA A 48 8.83 -30.09 -28.49
CA ALA A 48 7.64 -30.78 -28.96
C ALA A 48 7.57 -32.26 -28.51
N LYS A 49 8.70 -32.98 -28.56
CA LYS A 49 8.78 -34.35 -28.04
C LYS A 49 8.53 -34.41 -26.54
N SER A 50 9.08 -33.47 -25.77
CA SER A 50 8.88 -33.39 -24.32
C SER A 50 7.41 -33.11 -23.97
N VAL A 51 6.77 -32.15 -24.64
CA VAL A 51 5.35 -31.81 -24.44
C VAL A 51 4.44 -32.96 -24.85
N LYS A 52 4.73 -33.67 -25.94
CA LYS A 52 3.94 -34.86 -26.35
C LYS A 52 3.96 -35.99 -25.32
N LYS A 53 5.08 -36.13 -24.59
CA LYS A 53 5.27 -37.13 -23.53
C LYS A 53 4.67 -36.72 -22.19
N SER A 54 4.33 -35.44 -21.99
CA SER A 54 3.74 -35.00 -20.72
C SER A 54 2.37 -35.64 -20.49
N ARG A 55 2.04 -35.84 -19.21
CA ARG A 55 0.73 -36.29 -18.76
C ARG A 55 0.26 -35.36 -17.63
N PRO A 56 -0.98 -34.84 -17.69
CA PRO A 56 -1.92 -34.95 -18.82
C PRO A 56 -1.41 -34.23 -20.08
N ARG A 57 -2.06 -34.49 -21.22
CA ARG A 57 -1.68 -33.88 -22.50
C ARG A 57 -2.34 -32.51 -22.61
N TYR A 58 -1.55 -31.45 -22.67
CA TYR A 58 -2.04 -30.06 -22.74
C TYR A 58 -1.94 -29.44 -24.13
N TYR A 59 -1.13 -30.00 -25.02
CA TYR A 59 -0.88 -29.43 -26.35
C TYR A 59 -0.59 -30.51 -27.39
N SER A 60 -0.96 -30.24 -28.63
CA SER A 60 -0.69 -31.07 -29.80
C SER A 60 0.27 -30.35 -30.74
N PRO A 61 1.59 -30.61 -30.66
CA PRO A 61 2.57 -29.95 -31.52
C PRO A 61 2.34 -30.17 -33.03
N LYS A 62 1.69 -31.28 -33.41
CA LYS A 62 1.37 -31.57 -34.82
C LYS A 62 0.31 -30.62 -35.38
N ASN A 63 -0.67 -30.24 -34.57
CA ASN A 63 -1.83 -29.49 -35.01
C ASN A 63 -1.77 -28.01 -34.60
N GLY A 64 -0.72 -27.60 -33.87
CA GLY A 64 -0.64 -26.26 -33.27
C GLY A 64 -1.76 -25.98 -32.26
N SER A 65 -2.40 -27.02 -31.71
CA SER A 65 -3.64 -26.89 -30.95
C SER A 65 -3.45 -27.19 -29.47
N VAL A 66 -4.11 -26.42 -28.63
CA VAL A 66 -4.19 -26.64 -27.19
C VAL A 66 -5.31 -27.64 -26.90
N ASP A 67 -5.04 -28.56 -25.99
CA ASP A 67 -5.93 -29.68 -25.66
C ASP A 67 -6.98 -29.27 -24.60
N PRO A 68 -8.20 -29.82 -24.64
CA PRO A 68 -9.23 -29.59 -23.62
C PRO A 68 -8.77 -29.79 -22.17
N ASN A 69 -7.77 -30.63 -21.92
CA ASN A 69 -7.22 -30.79 -20.58
C ASN A 69 -6.58 -29.51 -20.03
N LEU A 70 -6.05 -28.63 -20.88
CA LEU A 70 -5.52 -27.34 -20.42
C LEU A 70 -6.66 -26.44 -19.95
N ALA A 71 -7.74 -26.38 -20.72
CA ALA A 71 -8.94 -25.66 -20.33
C ALA A 71 -9.54 -26.21 -19.03
N ARG A 72 -9.53 -27.54 -18.83
CA ARG A 72 -9.95 -28.15 -17.54
C ARG A 72 -9.11 -27.66 -16.37
N PHE A 73 -7.80 -27.58 -16.53
CA PHE A 73 -6.91 -27.03 -15.49
C PHE A 73 -7.27 -25.57 -15.15
N PHE A 74 -7.44 -24.71 -16.16
CA PHE A 74 -7.83 -23.32 -15.91
C PHE A 74 -9.27 -23.19 -15.38
N PHE A 75 -10.18 -24.09 -15.72
CA PHE A 75 -11.51 -24.15 -15.15
C PHE A 75 -11.49 -24.57 -13.67
N GLU A 76 -10.59 -25.46 -13.25
CA GLU A 76 -10.37 -25.74 -11.83
C GLU A 76 -9.88 -24.50 -11.07
N CYS A 77 -8.99 -23.71 -11.69
CA CYS A 77 -8.58 -22.42 -11.15
C CYS A 77 -9.78 -21.48 -11.02
N TYR A 78 -10.56 -21.32 -12.10
CA TYR A 78 -11.73 -20.45 -12.14
C TYR A 78 -12.80 -20.85 -11.12
N LYS A 79 -13.08 -22.14 -10.98
CA LYS A 79 -14.05 -22.64 -10.01
C LYS A 79 -13.62 -22.39 -8.56
N THR A 80 -12.32 -22.41 -8.29
CA THR A 80 -11.77 -22.22 -6.94
C THR A 80 -11.59 -20.75 -6.59
N LEU A 81 -11.13 -19.92 -7.53
CA LEU A 81 -10.73 -18.53 -7.32
C LEU A 81 -11.78 -17.52 -7.82
N GLY A 82 -12.58 -17.88 -8.81
CA GLY A 82 -13.59 -17.01 -9.42
C GLY A 82 -14.61 -16.43 -8.44
N PRO A 83 -15.17 -17.20 -7.48
CA PRO A 83 -16.07 -16.63 -6.47
C PRO A 83 -15.42 -15.51 -5.64
N ALA A 84 -14.09 -15.54 -5.48
CA ALA A 84 -13.35 -14.54 -4.74
C ALA A 84 -13.11 -13.24 -5.51
N GLN A 85 -13.29 -13.21 -6.85
CA GLN A 85 -13.02 -12.03 -7.67
C GLN A 85 -13.84 -10.81 -7.24
N THR A 86 -15.16 -10.98 -7.15
CA THR A 86 -16.06 -9.91 -6.72
C THR A 86 -15.85 -9.57 -5.24
N ILE A 87 -15.61 -10.59 -4.40
CA ILE A 87 -15.40 -10.40 -2.97
C ILE A 87 -14.11 -9.61 -2.72
N LEU A 88 -13.03 -9.86 -3.46
CA LEU A 88 -11.71 -9.27 -3.25
C LEU A 88 -11.43 -8.06 -4.16
N SER A 89 -12.45 -7.49 -4.79
CA SER A 89 -12.29 -6.26 -5.56
C SER A 89 -11.61 -5.16 -4.73
N HIS A 90 -10.56 -4.55 -5.27
CA HIS A 90 -9.76 -3.50 -4.63
C HIS A 90 -9.00 -3.91 -3.36
N ALA A 91 -8.87 -5.21 -3.07
CA ALA A 91 -8.10 -5.67 -1.90
C ALA A 91 -6.59 -5.41 -2.06
N ASP A 92 -6.08 -5.43 -3.29
CA ASP A 92 -4.69 -5.19 -3.69
C ASP A 92 -4.14 -3.82 -3.24
N SER A 93 -4.99 -2.80 -3.25
CA SER A 93 -4.64 -1.43 -2.90
C SER A 93 -5.08 -1.03 -1.48
N SER A 94 -5.68 -1.95 -0.72
CA SER A 94 -6.25 -1.63 0.58
C SER A 94 -5.19 -1.45 1.67
N THR A 95 -5.16 -0.29 2.32
CA THR A 95 -4.36 -0.12 3.55
C THR A 95 -4.93 -0.94 4.71
N ALA A 96 -6.25 -1.16 4.72
CA ALA A 96 -6.91 -1.92 5.79
C ALA A 96 -6.42 -3.37 5.84
N ILE A 97 -6.30 -4.06 4.70
CA ILE A 97 -5.80 -5.44 4.69
C ILE A 97 -4.33 -5.53 5.14
N LYS A 98 -3.50 -4.55 4.77
CA LYS A 98 -2.10 -4.45 5.22
C LYS A 98 -2.03 -4.32 6.74
N ASN A 99 -2.88 -3.46 7.30
CA ASN A 99 -2.96 -3.28 8.76
C ASN A 99 -3.44 -4.57 9.44
N ILE A 100 -4.48 -5.23 8.92
CA ILE A 100 -5.00 -6.49 9.49
C ILE A 100 -3.89 -7.55 9.53
N ILE A 101 -3.14 -7.74 8.45
CA ILE A 101 -2.02 -8.71 8.43
C ILE A 101 -1.02 -8.44 9.55
N ILE A 102 -0.65 -7.18 9.74
CA ILE A 102 0.31 -6.79 10.76
C ILE A 102 -0.27 -7.03 12.16
N GLU A 103 -1.51 -6.59 12.37
CA GLU A 103 -2.18 -6.59 13.67
C GLU A 103 -2.59 -7.98 14.17
N GLU A 104 -2.90 -8.90 13.26
CA GLU A 104 -3.18 -10.29 13.62
C GLU A 104 -1.96 -11.00 14.20
N THR A 105 -0.74 -10.51 13.93
CA THR A 105 0.46 -11.06 14.58
C THR A 105 0.63 -10.61 16.03
N PHE A 106 -0.11 -9.59 16.49
CA PHE A 106 0.16 -8.93 17.76
C PHE A 106 -0.11 -9.83 18.97
N SER A 107 0.84 -9.85 19.90
CA SER A 107 0.63 -10.39 21.24
C SER A 107 -0.37 -9.52 22.01
N PRO A 108 -0.99 -10.06 23.08
CA PRO A 108 -1.87 -9.27 23.95
C PRO A 108 -1.20 -8.00 24.48
N GLU A 109 0.08 -8.07 24.83
CA GLU A 109 0.88 -6.92 25.29
C GLU A 109 1.04 -5.86 24.19
N GLN A 110 1.28 -6.28 22.94
CA GLN A 110 1.38 -5.36 21.81
C GLN A 110 0.05 -4.70 21.49
N LYS A 111 -1.07 -5.44 21.58
CA LYS A 111 -2.42 -4.87 21.44
C LYS A 111 -2.66 -3.80 22.52
N ALA A 112 -2.27 -4.07 23.77
CA ALA A 112 -2.36 -3.09 24.86
C ALA A 112 -1.46 -1.87 24.64
N LEU A 113 -0.25 -2.05 24.11
CA LEU A 113 0.64 -0.93 23.75
C LEU A 113 0.06 -0.08 22.62
N LYS A 114 -0.51 -0.72 21.58
CA LYS A 114 -1.21 -0.01 20.50
C LYS A 114 -2.39 0.79 21.05
N GLU A 115 -3.19 0.20 21.94
CA GLU A 115 -4.34 0.88 22.55
C GLU A 115 -3.92 2.12 23.34
N LYS A 116 -2.78 2.09 24.05
CA LYS A 116 -2.23 3.28 24.72
C LYS A 116 -1.86 4.41 23.77
N LEU A 117 -1.67 4.11 22.48
CA LEU A 117 -1.35 5.08 21.43
C LEU A 117 -2.59 5.56 20.66
N SER A 118 -3.80 5.16 21.05
CA SER A 118 -5.06 5.66 20.48
C SER A 118 -5.31 7.13 20.86
N GLU A 119 -6.14 7.83 20.09
CA GLU A 119 -6.50 9.23 20.42
C GLU A 119 -7.21 9.28 21.77
N GLU A 120 -8.08 8.31 22.06
CA GLU A 120 -8.85 8.18 23.29
C GLU A 120 -7.92 8.04 24.50
N ALA A 121 -6.98 7.09 24.45
CA ALA A 121 -6.04 6.84 25.56
C ALA A 121 -5.08 8.02 25.78
N ILE A 122 -4.58 8.62 24.69
CA ILE A 122 -3.70 9.79 24.76
C ILE A 122 -4.43 10.98 25.38
N ARG A 123 -5.69 11.24 24.98
CA ARG A 123 -6.50 12.33 25.54
C ARG A 123 -6.79 12.12 27.02
N ALA A 124 -7.26 10.93 27.41
CA ALA A 124 -7.51 10.61 28.81
C ALA A 124 -6.26 10.84 29.69
N LYS A 125 -5.08 10.49 29.17
CA LYS A 125 -3.80 10.72 29.86
C LYS A 125 -3.40 12.19 29.88
N ALA A 126 -3.71 12.95 28.83
CA ALA A 126 -3.42 14.37 28.73
C ALA A 126 -4.18 15.21 29.76
N ASP A 127 -5.36 14.77 30.19
CA ASP A 127 -6.16 15.44 31.22
C ASP A 127 -5.59 15.25 32.62
N GLN A 128 -4.89 14.13 32.85
CA GLN A 128 -4.35 13.74 34.15
C GLN A 128 -2.88 14.14 34.34
N THR A 129 -2.18 14.53 33.28
CA THR A 129 -0.72 14.76 33.31
C THR A 129 -0.28 16.04 32.63
N ASP A 130 0.87 16.57 33.06
CA ASP A 130 1.53 17.68 32.38
C ASP A 130 1.95 17.27 30.96
N PHE A 131 1.94 18.23 30.03
CA PHE A 131 2.24 17.99 28.63
C PHE A 131 3.65 17.44 28.40
N LYS A 132 4.66 17.84 29.19
CA LYS A 132 6.03 17.32 29.08
C LYS A 132 6.09 15.84 29.48
N MET A 133 5.37 15.47 30.55
CA MET A 133 5.28 14.08 31.02
C MET A 133 4.51 13.20 30.02
N LEU A 134 3.43 13.73 29.45
CA LEU A 134 2.68 13.07 28.36
C LEU A 134 3.59 12.75 27.17
N LEU A 135 4.34 13.75 26.67
CA LEU A 135 5.28 13.56 25.56
C LEU A 135 6.33 12.49 25.84
N GLN A 136 6.87 12.47 27.06
CA GLN A 136 7.88 11.49 27.45
C GLN A 136 7.27 10.08 27.49
N SER A 137 6.09 9.93 28.08
CA SER A 137 5.43 8.63 28.14
C SER A 137 5.11 8.10 26.74
N ILE A 138 4.53 8.91 25.87
CA ILE A 138 4.16 8.46 24.52
C ILE A 138 5.41 8.05 23.73
N LYS A 139 6.53 8.79 23.86
CA LYS A 139 7.80 8.38 23.26
C LYS A 139 8.29 7.03 23.78
N THR A 140 8.12 6.76 25.07
CA THR A 140 8.46 5.46 25.66
C THR A 140 7.54 4.36 25.13
N ASP A 141 6.23 4.61 25.06
CA ASP A 141 5.23 3.65 24.57
C ASP A 141 5.48 3.32 23.09
N ILE A 142 5.79 4.31 22.24
CA ILE A 142 6.19 4.10 20.83
C ILE A 142 7.46 3.25 20.74
N LYS A 143 8.50 3.57 21.52
CA LYS A 143 9.75 2.79 21.50
C LYS A 143 9.51 1.35 21.93
N ALA A 144 8.74 1.14 22.99
CA ALA A 144 8.37 -0.19 23.47
C ALA A 144 7.59 -0.97 22.41
N PHE A 145 6.64 -0.32 21.73
CA PHE A 145 5.89 -0.94 20.64
C PHE A 145 6.81 -1.36 19.48
N PHE A 146 7.72 -0.48 19.06
CA PHE A 146 8.62 -0.71 17.91
C PHE A 146 9.65 -1.80 18.21
N ALA A 147 10.12 -1.91 19.46
CA ALA A 147 11.10 -2.92 19.86
C ALA A 147 10.60 -4.36 19.68
N ASN A 148 9.28 -4.57 19.57
CA ASN A 148 8.69 -5.90 19.36
C ASN A 148 8.67 -6.35 17.88
N PHE A 149 9.15 -5.52 16.95
CA PHE A 149 9.27 -5.87 15.52
C PHE A 149 10.73 -6.20 15.20
N ASP A 150 11.16 -7.41 15.57
CA ASP A 150 12.46 -7.92 15.16
C ASP A 150 12.48 -8.30 13.66
N ILE A 151 13.69 -8.58 13.15
CA ILE A 151 13.91 -8.91 11.74
C ILE A 151 13.13 -10.17 11.33
N SER A 152 13.06 -11.18 12.20
CA SER A 152 12.37 -12.44 11.92
C SER A 152 10.88 -12.20 11.67
N ARG A 153 10.27 -11.45 12.58
CA ARG A 153 8.85 -11.10 12.53
C ARG A 153 8.52 -10.18 11.37
N ILE A 154 9.36 -9.18 11.09
CA ILE A 154 9.20 -8.31 9.92
C ILE A 154 9.23 -9.14 8.63
N ASN A 155 10.16 -10.08 8.53
CA ASN A 155 10.26 -10.96 7.36
C ASN A 155 9.04 -11.87 7.23
N GLN A 156 8.54 -12.43 8.34
CA GLN A 156 7.33 -13.25 8.33
C GLN A 156 6.12 -12.46 7.84
N ILE A 157 5.86 -11.28 8.41
CA ILE A 157 4.74 -10.41 7.99
C ILE A 157 4.83 -10.06 6.49
N ASN A 158 6.02 -9.69 6.02
CA ASN A 158 6.21 -9.36 4.61
C ASN A 158 6.03 -10.60 3.71
N SER A 159 6.44 -11.80 4.16
CA SER A 159 6.23 -13.06 3.44
C SER A 159 4.74 -13.43 3.35
N ASP A 160 3.99 -13.22 4.42
CA ASP A 160 2.54 -13.46 4.44
C ASP A 160 1.81 -12.49 3.49
N TYR A 161 2.21 -11.22 3.50
CA TYR A 161 1.68 -10.23 2.56
C TYR A 161 2.05 -10.55 1.10
N GLN A 162 3.29 -11.00 0.83
CA GLN A 162 3.67 -11.45 -0.52
C GLN A 162 2.82 -12.61 -1.00
N SER A 163 2.56 -13.59 -0.12
CA SER A 163 1.70 -14.74 -0.42
C SER A 163 0.25 -14.30 -0.70
N LEU A 164 -0.27 -13.33 0.07
CA LEU A 164 -1.55 -12.68 -0.21
C LEU A 164 -1.53 -12.00 -1.58
N SER A 165 -0.50 -11.22 -1.91
CA SER A 165 -0.42 -10.54 -3.21
C SER A 165 -0.41 -11.52 -4.39
N VAL A 166 0.30 -12.65 -4.27
CA VAL A 166 0.26 -13.74 -5.26
C VAL A 166 -1.16 -14.29 -5.40
N LEU A 167 -1.86 -14.50 -4.30
CA LEU A 167 -3.24 -14.97 -4.32
C LEU A 167 -4.19 -13.95 -4.97
N LEU A 168 -4.04 -12.66 -4.67
CA LEU A 168 -4.86 -11.60 -5.27
C LEU A 168 -4.66 -11.50 -6.77
N ASP A 169 -3.42 -11.63 -7.25
CA ASP A 169 -3.11 -11.65 -8.68
C ASP A 169 -3.67 -12.88 -9.39
N LEU A 170 -3.58 -14.06 -8.75
CA LEU A 170 -4.22 -15.27 -9.28
C LEU A 170 -5.75 -15.12 -9.33
N VAL A 171 -6.37 -14.57 -8.29
CA VAL A 171 -7.81 -14.28 -8.28
C VAL A 171 -8.16 -13.30 -9.39
N GLY A 172 -7.35 -12.26 -9.60
CA GLY A 172 -7.57 -11.23 -10.60
C GLY A 172 -7.38 -11.64 -12.06
N LEU A 173 -6.90 -12.87 -12.35
CA LEU A 173 -6.73 -13.34 -13.72
C LEU A 173 -8.09 -13.56 -14.40
N ASP A 174 -8.23 -13.11 -15.66
CA ASP A 174 -9.45 -13.29 -16.45
C ASP A 174 -9.55 -14.71 -17.02
N TYR A 175 -9.82 -15.66 -16.13
CA TYR A 175 -10.07 -17.05 -16.50
C TYR A 175 -11.28 -17.19 -17.42
N PHE A 176 -12.31 -16.37 -17.24
CA PHE A 176 -13.54 -16.47 -18.02
C PHE A 176 -13.25 -16.18 -19.50
N PHE A 177 -12.55 -15.08 -19.80
CA PHE A 177 -12.18 -14.74 -21.17
C PHE A 177 -11.35 -15.84 -21.84
N MET A 178 -10.38 -16.41 -21.13
CA MET A 178 -9.58 -17.52 -21.63
C MET A 178 -10.45 -18.76 -21.91
N LEU A 179 -11.33 -19.14 -20.99
CA LEU A 179 -12.13 -20.36 -21.07
C LEU A 179 -13.27 -20.26 -22.09
N LYS A 180 -13.81 -19.06 -22.32
CA LYS A 180 -14.82 -18.79 -23.35
C LYS A 180 -14.33 -19.12 -24.76
N LYS A 181 -13.01 -19.04 -25.00
CA LYS A 181 -12.39 -19.45 -26.26
C LYS A 181 -12.44 -20.96 -26.49
N PHE A 182 -12.48 -21.76 -25.42
CA PHE A 182 -12.60 -23.23 -25.48
C PHE A 182 -14.04 -23.74 -25.47
N ASP A 183 -14.96 -22.98 -24.86
CA ASP A 183 -16.39 -23.27 -24.83
C ASP A 183 -17.18 -21.95 -24.94
N ALA A 184 -17.69 -21.67 -26.14
CA ALA A 184 -18.46 -20.46 -26.43
C ALA A 184 -19.79 -20.40 -25.66
N ALA A 185 -20.31 -21.54 -25.16
CA ALA A 185 -21.54 -21.60 -24.37
C ALA A 185 -21.30 -21.38 -22.86
N LEU A 186 -20.05 -21.31 -22.40
CA LEU A 186 -19.71 -21.09 -20.99
C LEU A 186 -20.35 -19.78 -20.48
N PRO A 187 -21.25 -19.81 -19.49
CA PRO A 187 -21.77 -18.61 -18.88
C PRO A 187 -20.76 -18.02 -17.89
N GLU A 188 -20.75 -16.70 -17.77
CA GLU A 188 -19.94 -16.01 -16.76
C GLU A 188 -20.45 -16.31 -15.35
N ALA A 189 -19.54 -16.44 -14.39
CA ALA A 189 -19.82 -16.77 -12.98
C ALA A 189 -20.60 -18.09 -12.74
N ALA A 190 -20.70 -18.97 -13.74
CA ALA A 190 -21.38 -20.25 -13.61
C ALA A 190 -20.42 -21.38 -13.17
N PHE A 191 -20.00 -21.36 -11.90
CA PHE A 191 -18.97 -22.28 -11.36
C PHE A 191 -19.38 -23.77 -11.28
N SER A 192 -20.68 -24.04 -11.40
CA SER A 192 -21.25 -25.41 -11.43
C SER A 192 -21.54 -25.91 -12.84
N TYR A 193 -21.32 -25.09 -13.87
CA TYR A 193 -21.48 -25.49 -15.27
C TYR A 193 -20.52 -26.64 -15.61
N ASN A 194 -20.93 -27.52 -16.53
CA ASN A 194 -20.12 -28.63 -17.01
C ASN A 194 -19.60 -28.30 -18.43
N PRO A 195 -18.36 -27.81 -18.58
CA PRO A 195 -17.90 -27.28 -19.85
C PRO A 195 -17.65 -28.35 -20.90
N ARG A 196 -17.90 -27.98 -22.16
CA ARG A 196 -17.60 -28.80 -23.33
C ARG A 196 -16.41 -28.20 -24.08
N PHE A 197 -15.24 -28.27 -23.44
CA PHE A 197 -14.03 -27.70 -24.02
C PHE A 197 -13.58 -28.41 -25.29
N GLU A 198 -13.39 -27.65 -26.35
CA GLU A 198 -12.86 -28.10 -27.64
C GLU A 198 -11.37 -27.76 -27.79
N ALA A 199 -10.68 -28.46 -28.67
CA ALA A 199 -9.29 -28.11 -28.98
C ALA A 199 -9.26 -26.87 -29.88
N ILE A 200 -8.44 -25.88 -29.51
CA ILE A 200 -8.33 -24.61 -30.26
C ILE A 200 -6.88 -24.33 -30.67
N ASN A 201 -6.68 -23.43 -31.62
CA ASN A 201 -5.34 -22.97 -31.98
C ASN A 201 -4.68 -22.30 -30.76
N GLY A 202 -3.44 -22.66 -30.45
CA GLY A 202 -2.73 -22.11 -29.30
C GLY A 202 -2.46 -20.61 -29.40
N SER A 203 -2.41 -20.05 -30.61
CA SER A 203 -2.26 -18.61 -30.80
C SER A 203 -3.40 -17.78 -30.19
N TYR A 204 -4.58 -18.37 -29.99
CA TYR A 204 -5.71 -17.66 -29.41
C TYR A 204 -5.60 -17.42 -27.91
N ILE A 205 -4.71 -18.13 -27.20
CA ILE A 205 -4.59 -18.05 -25.74
C ILE A 205 -3.19 -17.68 -25.25
N ILE A 206 -2.31 -17.29 -26.16
CA ILE A 206 -0.89 -17.14 -25.85
C ILE A 206 -0.65 -15.98 -24.87
N ASP A 207 -1.43 -14.91 -24.96
CA ASP A 207 -1.31 -13.75 -24.09
C ASP A 207 -1.76 -14.08 -22.67
N GLU A 208 -2.94 -14.70 -22.49
CA GLU A 208 -3.39 -15.12 -21.16
C GLU A 208 -2.48 -16.20 -20.55
N LEU A 209 -1.91 -17.07 -21.40
CA LEU A 209 -0.93 -18.06 -20.94
C LEU A 209 0.36 -17.38 -20.47
N LYS A 210 0.83 -16.33 -21.14
CA LYS A 210 1.99 -15.54 -20.71
C LYS A 210 1.70 -14.84 -19.39
N ASP A 211 0.54 -14.20 -19.24
CA ASP A 211 0.14 -13.55 -17.99
C ASP A 211 0.16 -14.54 -16.81
N PHE A 212 -0.39 -15.73 -17.00
CA PHE A 212 -0.33 -16.79 -16.00
C PHE A 212 1.11 -17.23 -15.69
N LEU A 213 1.96 -17.34 -16.72
CA LEU A 213 3.38 -17.69 -16.58
C LEU A 213 4.21 -16.62 -15.88
N GLU A 214 3.78 -15.35 -15.85
CA GLU A 214 4.43 -14.30 -15.06
C GLU A 214 4.24 -14.54 -13.56
N MET A 215 3.06 -15.04 -13.16
CA MET A 215 2.70 -15.25 -11.76
C MET A 215 3.13 -16.61 -11.22
N LEU A 216 3.08 -17.66 -12.05
CA LEU A 216 3.36 -19.05 -11.69
C LEU A 216 4.67 -19.27 -10.91
N PRO A 217 5.80 -18.58 -11.22
CA PRO A 217 7.04 -18.73 -10.46
C PRO A 217 6.91 -18.46 -8.96
N ALA A 218 6.07 -17.48 -8.58
CA ALA A 218 5.85 -17.04 -7.21
C ALA A 218 4.92 -17.97 -6.41
N VAL A 219 4.23 -18.91 -7.07
CA VAL A 219 3.37 -19.88 -6.40
C VAL A 219 4.23 -20.87 -5.62
N ASP A 220 4.07 -20.89 -4.30
CA ASP A 220 4.70 -21.85 -3.40
C ASP A 220 3.65 -22.79 -2.77
N PRO A 221 3.66 -24.09 -3.13
CA PRO A 221 2.75 -25.08 -2.55
C PRO A 221 2.98 -25.36 -1.07
N GLN A 222 4.10 -24.92 -0.48
CA GLN A 222 4.45 -25.15 0.92
C GLN A 222 3.97 -24.04 1.87
N VAL A 223 3.45 -22.94 1.33
CA VAL A 223 2.87 -21.85 2.12
C VAL A 223 1.69 -22.37 2.94
N LYS A 224 1.64 -21.96 4.20
CA LYS A 224 0.48 -22.16 5.08
C LYS A 224 -0.55 -21.10 4.74
N TRP A 225 -1.60 -21.49 4.05
CA TRP A 225 -2.60 -20.55 3.54
C TRP A 225 -3.68 -20.20 4.58
N GLU A 226 -3.80 -20.98 5.65
CA GLU A 226 -4.81 -20.79 6.69
C GLU A 226 -4.73 -19.38 7.33
N PRO A 227 -3.56 -18.86 7.76
CA PRO A 227 -3.47 -17.51 8.30
C PRO A 227 -3.90 -16.43 7.28
N ILE A 228 -3.53 -16.61 6.01
CA ILE A 228 -3.86 -15.66 4.93
C ILE A 228 -5.38 -15.66 4.67
N LEU A 229 -6.01 -16.83 4.68
CA LEU A 229 -7.46 -16.95 4.52
C LEU A 229 -8.22 -16.39 5.73
N ASP A 230 -7.69 -16.56 6.94
CA ASP A 230 -8.25 -15.96 8.15
C ASP A 230 -8.21 -14.43 8.08
N ILE A 231 -7.10 -13.84 7.62
CA ILE A 231 -6.99 -12.40 7.34
C ILE A 231 -8.05 -11.94 6.34
N LEU A 232 -8.24 -12.67 5.25
CA LEU A 232 -9.26 -12.35 4.24
C LEU A 232 -10.69 -12.45 4.82
N ARG A 233 -10.94 -13.44 5.67
CA ARG A 233 -12.20 -13.59 6.40
C ARG A 233 -12.45 -12.42 7.33
N ILE A 234 -11.44 -11.95 8.08
CA ILE A 234 -11.55 -10.77 8.94
C ILE A 234 -11.83 -9.52 8.10
N TYR A 235 -11.14 -9.36 6.97
CA TYR A 235 -11.29 -8.20 6.09
C TYR A 235 -12.68 -8.10 5.44
N ARG A 236 -13.32 -9.24 5.09
CA ARG A 236 -14.62 -9.27 4.39
C ARG A 236 -15.81 -9.72 5.23
N GLY A 237 -15.58 -10.28 6.41
CA GLY A 237 -16.60 -10.85 7.27
C GLY A 237 -17.18 -12.20 6.79
N VAL A 238 -16.64 -12.77 5.71
CA VAL A 238 -17.12 -14.03 5.10
C VAL A 238 -15.95 -14.90 4.66
N GLU A 239 -16.17 -16.21 4.59
CA GLU A 239 -15.18 -17.12 4.00
C GLU A 239 -15.05 -16.85 2.50
N VAL A 240 -13.85 -16.49 2.06
CA VAL A 240 -13.61 -16.06 0.67
C VAL A 240 -13.27 -17.24 -0.24
N ILE A 241 -12.41 -18.16 0.22
CA ILE A 241 -11.99 -19.36 -0.51
C ILE A 241 -11.86 -20.50 0.48
N PRO A 242 -12.46 -21.68 0.22
CA PRO A 242 -12.27 -22.84 1.09
C PRO A 242 -10.81 -23.32 1.10
N GLY A 243 -10.20 -23.40 2.29
CA GLY A 243 -8.77 -23.69 2.45
C GLY A 243 -8.32 -25.01 1.82
N LYS A 244 -9.13 -26.07 1.92
CA LYS A 244 -8.84 -27.38 1.28
C LYS A 244 -8.78 -27.28 -0.25
N SER A 245 -9.70 -26.51 -0.85
CA SER A 245 -9.75 -26.30 -2.29
C SER A 245 -8.55 -25.49 -2.77
N LEU A 246 -8.20 -24.42 -2.03
CA LEU A 246 -7.02 -23.61 -2.31
C LEU A 246 -5.73 -24.44 -2.23
N HIS A 247 -5.56 -25.22 -1.15
CA HIS A 247 -4.38 -26.07 -0.98
C HIS A 247 -4.24 -27.06 -2.15
N LYS A 248 -5.32 -27.75 -2.54
CA LYS A 248 -5.32 -28.66 -3.68
C LYS A 248 -4.92 -27.95 -4.99
N LEU A 249 -5.44 -26.75 -5.22
CA LEU A 249 -5.10 -25.94 -6.38
C LEU A 249 -3.61 -25.56 -6.39
N MET A 250 -3.07 -25.10 -5.26
CA MET A 250 -1.67 -24.71 -5.13
C MET A 250 -0.72 -25.90 -5.35
N GLN A 251 -1.07 -27.09 -4.87
CA GLN A 251 -0.33 -28.32 -5.19
C GLN A 251 -0.33 -28.62 -6.70
N HIS A 252 -1.49 -28.49 -7.35
CA HIS A 252 -1.60 -28.73 -8.81
C HIS A 252 -0.77 -27.70 -9.60
N MET A 253 -0.86 -26.41 -9.25
CA MET A 253 -0.02 -25.35 -9.82
C MET A 253 1.48 -25.62 -9.60
N GLY A 254 1.86 -26.10 -8.42
CA GLY A 254 3.23 -26.50 -8.09
C GLY A 254 3.77 -27.61 -8.99
N GLN A 255 2.96 -28.64 -9.26
CA GLN A 255 3.34 -29.72 -10.18
C GLN A 255 3.52 -29.21 -11.62
N ILE A 256 2.63 -28.34 -12.08
CA ILE A 256 2.72 -27.70 -13.39
C ILE A 256 3.99 -26.84 -13.48
N LYS A 257 4.26 -26.01 -12.46
CA LYS A 257 5.48 -25.22 -12.32
C LYS A 257 6.73 -26.10 -12.44
N LYS A 258 6.80 -27.19 -11.68
CA LYS A 258 7.92 -28.15 -11.69
C LYS A 258 8.14 -28.80 -13.06
N SER A 259 7.06 -29.15 -13.77
CA SER A 259 7.14 -29.77 -15.10
C SER A 259 7.63 -28.82 -16.21
N ARG A 260 7.47 -27.50 -15.98
CA ARG A 260 7.68 -26.42 -16.97
C ARG A 260 6.91 -26.63 -18.28
N VAL A 261 5.83 -27.43 -18.25
CA VAL A 261 5.07 -27.80 -19.45
C VAL A 261 4.43 -26.58 -20.13
N LEU A 262 3.90 -25.63 -19.35
CA LEU A 262 3.27 -24.43 -19.88
C LEU A 262 4.27 -23.49 -20.59
N VAL A 263 5.48 -23.33 -20.03
CA VAL A 263 6.55 -22.57 -20.68
C VAL A 263 6.91 -23.19 -22.04
N LYS A 264 7.04 -24.52 -22.08
CA LYS A 264 7.33 -25.26 -23.31
C LYS A 264 6.20 -25.12 -24.34
N ILE A 265 4.94 -25.07 -23.90
CA ILE A 265 3.80 -24.83 -24.79
C ILE A 265 3.89 -23.42 -25.38
N ALA A 266 4.13 -22.40 -24.55
CA ALA A 266 4.31 -21.03 -25.03
C ALA A 266 5.47 -20.91 -26.03
N GLN A 267 6.61 -21.58 -25.77
CA GLN A 267 7.76 -21.66 -26.70
C GLN A 267 7.38 -22.28 -28.06
N LEU A 268 6.49 -23.28 -28.09
CA LEU A 268 6.03 -23.91 -29.32
C LEU A 268 5.03 -23.05 -30.09
N ILE A 269 4.13 -22.36 -29.39
CA ILE A 269 3.13 -21.47 -30.02
C ILE A 269 3.83 -20.26 -30.66
N GLU A 270 4.81 -19.68 -29.97
CA GLU A 270 5.60 -18.53 -30.44
C GLU A 270 6.74 -18.91 -31.39
N GLU A 271 6.91 -20.21 -31.66
CA GLU A 271 8.06 -20.77 -32.39
C GLU A 271 9.41 -20.22 -31.90
N ASN A 272 9.52 -19.95 -30.59
CA ASN A 272 10.68 -19.36 -29.96
C ASN A 272 11.16 -20.25 -28.80
N PRO A 273 12.19 -21.11 -29.03
CA PRO A 273 12.69 -22.01 -27.99
C PRO A 273 13.37 -21.27 -26.83
N PHE A 274 13.70 -19.99 -27.00
CA PHE A 274 14.37 -19.16 -26.01
C PHE A 274 13.40 -18.22 -25.27
N LEU A 275 12.08 -18.34 -25.49
CA LEU A 275 11.09 -17.55 -24.77
C LEU A 275 11.28 -17.72 -23.26
N LYS A 276 11.49 -16.58 -22.58
CA LYS A 276 11.55 -16.45 -21.13
C LYS A 276 10.50 -15.41 -20.72
N VAL A 277 9.49 -15.86 -19.98
CA VAL A 277 8.49 -14.96 -19.39
C VAL A 277 9.10 -14.29 -18.16
N LYS A 278 8.98 -12.97 -18.07
CA LYS A 278 9.53 -12.21 -16.94
C LYS A 278 8.63 -12.44 -15.72
N PRO A 279 9.14 -12.99 -14.61
CA PRO A 279 8.32 -13.23 -13.43
C PRO A 279 7.86 -11.90 -12.82
N ARG A 280 6.62 -11.88 -12.33
CA ARG A 280 6.11 -10.78 -11.50
C ARG A 280 6.84 -10.77 -10.16
N VAL A 281 7.10 -9.57 -9.64
CA VAL A 281 7.91 -9.37 -8.42
C VAL A 281 7.00 -8.94 -7.27
N TYR A 282 6.99 -9.75 -6.22
CA TYR A 282 6.24 -9.51 -4.98
C TYR A 282 7.25 -9.21 -3.87
N LYS A 283 7.57 -7.94 -3.62
CA LYS A 283 8.61 -7.52 -2.65
C LYS A 283 8.21 -6.31 -1.80
N GLU A 284 6.93 -5.96 -1.78
CA GLU A 284 6.47 -4.84 -0.97
C GLU A 284 6.69 -5.13 0.52
N LYS A 285 7.20 -4.13 1.24
CA LYS A 285 7.41 -4.16 2.69
C LYS A 285 6.35 -3.29 3.34
N ILE A 286 5.46 -3.89 4.13
CA ILE A 286 4.31 -3.17 4.70
C ILE A 286 4.56 -2.67 6.13
N VAL A 287 5.50 -3.29 6.85
CA VAL A 287 5.73 -2.99 8.28
C VAL A 287 6.28 -1.58 8.49
N GLU A 288 7.26 -1.15 7.70
CA GLU A 288 7.87 0.18 7.84
C GLU A 288 6.83 1.29 7.62
N ALA A 289 5.97 1.14 6.61
CA ALA A 289 4.89 2.07 6.32
C ALA A 289 3.87 2.13 7.46
N TYR A 290 3.50 0.98 8.02
CA TYR A 290 2.60 0.90 9.17
C TYR A 290 3.17 1.59 10.41
N LEU A 291 4.41 1.28 10.79
CA LEU A 291 5.07 1.88 11.94
C LEU A 291 5.21 3.40 11.79
N SER A 292 5.58 3.86 10.58
CA SER A 292 5.68 5.28 10.26
C SER A 292 4.32 5.96 10.35
N GLY A 293 3.27 5.31 9.85
CA GLY A 293 1.88 5.78 9.95
C GLY A 293 1.42 5.94 11.40
N LEU A 294 1.66 4.94 12.25
CA LEU A 294 1.29 4.97 13.67
C LEU A 294 2.01 6.13 14.39
N LYS A 295 3.31 6.30 14.14
CA LYS A 295 4.09 7.41 14.72
C LYS A 295 3.55 8.76 14.27
N MET A 296 3.28 8.94 12.98
CA MET A 296 2.74 10.17 12.42
C MET A 296 1.35 10.49 13.01
N GLN A 297 0.47 9.49 13.10
CA GLN A 297 -0.85 9.65 13.73
C GLN A 297 -0.73 10.11 15.19
N THR A 298 0.14 9.45 15.95
CA THR A 298 0.42 9.83 17.35
C THR A 298 0.94 11.26 17.47
N GLU A 299 1.86 11.66 16.58
CA GLU A 299 2.42 13.02 16.55
C GLU A 299 1.34 14.07 16.19
N MET A 300 0.42 13.76 15.27
CA MET A 300 -0.71 14.63 14.94
C MET A 300 -1.65 14.83 16.13
N ILE A 301 -1.95 13.75 16.88
CA ILE A 301 -2.78 13.81 18.09
C ILE A 301 -2.11 14.71 19.15
N ILE A 302 -0.81 14.53 19.39
CA ILE A 302 -0.03 15.36 20.31
C ILE A 302 -0.07 16.84 19.90
N GLN A 303 0.12 17.14 18.61
CA GLN A 303 0.07 18.51 18.10
C GLN A 303 -1.32 19.13 18.30
N LYS A 304 -2.38 18.37 18.06
CA LYS A 304 -3.78 18.79 18.28
C LYS A 304 -4.00 19.14 19.76
N ILE A 305 -3.62 18.27 20.69
CA ILE A 305 -3.71 18.51 22.14
C ILE A 305 -2.88 19.74 22.56
N SER A 306 -1.68 19.92 22.00
CA SER A 306 -0.83 21.08 22.30
C SER A 306 -1.49 22.39 21.89
N ARG A 307 -2.11 22.43 20.69
CA ARG A 307 -2.85 23.60 20.20
C ARG A 307 -4.08 23.87 21.05
N GLU A 308 -4.84 22.84 21.42
CA GLU A 308 -6.01 22.95 22.31
C GLU A 308 -5.62 23.54 23.68
N LYS A 309 -4.59 22.97 24.35
CA LYS A 309 -4.09 23.48 25.64
C LYS A 309 -3.58 24.92 25.55
N ARG A 310 -2.86 25.28 24.47
CA ARG A 310 -2.38 26.65 24.25
C ARG A 310 -3.55 27.63 24.07
N THR A 311 -4.55 27.25 23.29
CA THR A 311 -5.74 28.07 23.04
C THR A 311 -6.52 28.30 24.33
N SER A 312 -6.80 27.23 25.08
CA SER A 312 -7.46 27.34 26.40
C SER A 312 -6.68 28.23 27.38
N LYS A 313 -5.34 28.16 27.38
CA LYS A 313 -4.51 29.05 28.19
C LYS A 313 -4.60 30.51 27.74
N ILE A 314 -4.64 30.77 26.42
CA ILE A 314 -4.87 32.12 25.89
C ILE A 314 -6.23 32.64 26.33
N ASP A 315 -7.28 31.84 26.20
CA ASP A 315 -8.65 32.23 26.54
C ASP A 315 -8.78 32.55 28.03
N SER A 316 -8.21 31.70 28.90
CA SER A 316 -8.22 31.96 30.35
C SER A 316 -7.42 33.21 30.76
N LEU A 317 -6.35 33.56 30.02
CA LEU A 317 -5.62 34.81 30.25
C LEU A 317 -6.40 36.01 29.73
N ALA A 318 -7.05 35.90 28.58
CA ALA A 318 -7.91 36.93 28.03
C ALA A 318 -9.10 37.22 28.96
N GLU A 319 -9.73 36.18 29.51
CA GLU A 319 -10.79 36.32 30.52
C GLU A 319 -10.29 37.06 31.78
N LYS A 320 -9.10 36.71 32.28
CA LYS A 320 -8.51 37.35 33.47
C LYS A 320 -8.13 38.81 33.25
N ILE A 321 -7.62 39.16 32.08
CA ILE A 321 -7.12 40.51 31.77
C ILE A 321 -8.28 41.40 31.28
N PHE A 322 -9.09 40.91 30.35
CA PHE A 322 -10.09 41.72 29.65
C PHE A 322 -11.53 41.44 30.11
N GLY A 323 -11.75 40.49 31.02
CA GLY A 323 -13.09 40.07 31.45
C GLY A 323 -13.87 39.26 30.40
N THR A 324 -13.22 38.89 29.30
CA THR A 324 -13.79 38.05 28.24
C THR A 324 -12.70 37.37 27.42
N ALA A 325 -12.94 36.12 27.03
CA ALA A 325 -12.10 35.40 26.08
C ALA A 325 -12.18 35.96 24.64
N SER A 326 -13.30 36.59 24.27
CA SER A 326 -13.51 37.12 22.92
C SER A 326 -13.26 38.63 22.86
N VAL A 327 -12.00 39.00 22.63
CA VAL A 327 -11.61 40.41 22.54
C VAL A 327 -11.68 40.90 21.10
N SER A 328 -12.63 41.79 20.82
CA SER A 328 -12.76 42.45 19.51
C SER A 328 -12.88 43.97 19.68
N ARG A 329 -11.83 44.68 19.25
CA ARG A 329 -11.71 46.15 19.33
C ARG A 329 -11.35 46.79 17.99
N LEU A 330 -10.86 46.03 17.02
CA LEU A 330 -10.46 46.51 15.69
C LEU A 330 -11.63 46.42 14.71
N SER A 331 -11.99 47.54 14.10
CA SER A 331 -13.06 47.63 13.10
C SER A 331 -12.59 47.15 11.72
N ASN A 332 -11.45 47.67 11.26
CA ASN A 332 -10.97 47.49 9.89
C ASN A 332 -10.00 46.32 9.71
N TYR A 333 -9.42 45.81 10.81
CA TYR A 333 -8.57 44.61 10.83
C TYR A 333 -9.30 43.53 11.62
N SER A 334 -10.33 42.96 11.00
CA SER A 334 -11.28 42.02 11.62
C SER A 334 -11.54 40.83 10.71
N GLU A 335 -12.11 39.74 11.26
CA GLU A 335 -12.47 38.57 10.44
C GLU A 335 -13.46 38.94 9.33
N LYS A 336 -14.42 39.82 9.63
CA LYS A 336 -15.41 40.30 8.66
C LYS A 336 -14.74 41.00 7.47
N ALA A 337 -13.73 41.83 7.72
CA ALA A 337 -12.95 42.47 6.67
C ALA A 337 -12.05 41.46 5.94
N ASN A 338 -11.54 40.45 6.66
CA ASN A 338 -10.68 39.42 6.09
C ASN A 338 -11.39 38.52 5.06
N LEU A 339 -12.69 38.26 5.25
CA LEU A 339 -13.51 37.47 4.32
C LEU A 339 -13.47 37.98 2.87
N LEU A 340 -13.31 39.29 2.66
CA LEU A 340 -13.20 39.89 1.33
C LEU A 340 -11.90 39.49 0.60
N PHE A 341 -10.82 39.26 1.34
CA PHE A 341 -9.54 38.79 0.81
C PHE A 341 -9.57 37.28 0.54
N SER A 342 -10.16 36.51 1.47
CA SER A 342 -10.32 35.06 1.32
C SER A 342 -11.13 34.70 0.07
N LYS A 343 -12.21 35.44 -0.21
CA LYS A 343 -13.02 35.28 -1.43
C LYS A 343 -12.26 35.54 -2.73
N LYS A 344 -11.16 36.30 -2.67
CA LYS A 344 -10.32 36.64 -3.83
C LYS A 344 -9.02 35.82 -3.89
N MET A 345 -8.90 34.76 -3.07
CA MET A 345 -7.68 33.94 -2.95
C MET A 345 -6.42 34.76 -2.60
N LEU A 346 -6.59 35.86 -1.86
CA LEU A 346 -5.48 36.69 -1.37
C LEU A 346 -5.09 36.28 0.06
N GLY A 347 -3.82 36.51 0.44
CA GLY A 347 -3.24 36.06 1.72
C GLY A 347 -3.88 36.61 3.01
N GLY A 348 -4.78 37.60 2.91
CA GLY A 348 -5.59 38.08 4.03
C GLY A 348 -4.82 38.60 5.25
N TYR A 349 -5.54 38.80 6.34
CA TYR A 349 -5.05 39.22 7.65
C TYR A 349 -4.64 38.00 8.49
N THR A 350 -3.42 38.03 9.03
CA THR A 350 -2.82 36.92 9.78
C THR A 350 -2.78 37.15 11.29
N TYR A 351 -2.88 38.39 11.76
CA TYR A 351 -2.68 38.76 13.17
C TYR A 351 -3.91 39.39 13.83
N ILE A 352 -5.11 38.94 13.45
CA ILE A 352 -6.37 39.57 13.89
C ILE A 352 -6.48 39.52 15.43
N THR A 353 -6.33 38.33 16.01
CA THR A 353 -6.48 38.13 17.45
C THR A 353 -5.37 38.83 18.27
N PRO A 354 -4.07 38.68 17.95
CA PRO A 354 -3.01 39.40 18.66
C PRO A 354 -3.15 40.92 18.64
N LEU A 355 -3.54 41.51 17.50
CA LEU A 355 -3.72 42.97 17.40
C LEU A 355 -4.94 43.45 18.18
N ASN A 356 -6.00 42.64 18.27
CA ASN A 356 -7.14 42.97 19.13
C ASN A 356 -6.76 42.98 20.61
N TYR A 357 -5.95 42.02 21.08
CA TYR A 357 -5.40 42.04 22.44
C TYR A 357 -4.55 43.29 22.69
N LEU A 358 -3.67 43.66 21.76
CA LEU A 358 -2.85 44.87 21.89
C LEU A 358 -3.72 46.13 21.98
N LYS A 359 -4.71 46.28 21.09
CA LYS A 359 -5.60 47.44 21.10
C LYS A 359 -6.44 47.49 22.38
N ALA A 360 -6.95 46.36 22.85
CA ALA A 360 -7.69 46.29 24.11
C ALA A 360 -6.80 46.72 25.28
N PHE A 361 -5.57 46.20 25.36
CA PHE A 361 -4.64 46.59 26.40
C PHE A 361 -4.34 48.09 26.42
N LEU A 362 -4.07 48.68 25.25
CA LEU A 362 -3.82 50.12 25.13
C LEU A 362 -5.03 50.97 25.56
N LEU A 363 -6.25 50.53 25.21
CA LEU A 363 -7.46 51.26 25.56
C LEU A 363 -7.85 51.12 27.03
N ASP A 364 -7.74 49.91 27.58
CA ASP A 364 -8.27 49.57 28.89
C ASP A 364 -7.27 49.95 30.01
N TYR A 365 -5.96 49.89 29.75
CA TYR A 365 -4.93 50.18 30.76
C TYR A 365 -4.11 51.44 30.49
N VAL A 366 -3.74 51.74 29.23
CA VAL A 366 -2.75 52.80 28.93
C VAL A 366 -3.39 54.15 28.63
N LYS A 367 -4.61 54.17 28.07
CA LYS A 367 -5.28 55.38 27.56
C LYS A 367 -5.45 56.47 28.61
N LYS A 368 -5.79 56.10 29.85
CA LYS A 368 -6.03 57.06 30.92
C LYS A 368 -4.74 57.82 31.27
N ASP A 369 -3.66 57.08 31.46
CA ASP A 369 -2.37 57.63 31.88
C ASP A 369 -1.77 58.51 30.78
N VAL A 370 -1.84 58.07 29.52
CA VAL A 370 -1.39 58.87 28.37
C VAL A 370 -2.21 60.14 28.22
N ARG A 371 -3.54 60.08 28.43
CA ARG A 371 -4.40 61.27 28.36
C ARG A 371 -4.07 62.25 29.48
N GLN A 372 -3.87 61.78 30.71
CA GLN A 372 -3.46 62.64 31.83
C GLN A 372 -2.12 63.32 31.56
N LEU A 373 -1.13 62.59 31.04
CA LEU A 373 0.16 63.16 30.66
C LEU A 373 0.01 64.20 29.54
N ALA A 374 -0.79 63.90 28.51
CA ALA A 374 -1.05 64.82 27.41
C ALA A 374 -1.76 66.10 27.87
N ASP A 375 -2.72 65.98 28.80
CA ASP A 375 -3.42 67.13 29.38
C ASP A 375 -2.48 68.05 30.19
N ILE A 376 -1.44 67.49 30.83
CA ILE A 376 -0.40 68.27 31.53
C ILE A 376 0.50 69.00 30.52
N LEU A 377 0.86 68.34 29.40
CA LEU A 377 1.72 68.92 28.37
C LEU A 377 1.00 69.91 27.45
N LEU A 378 -0.33 69.83 27.35
CA LEU A 378 -1.15 70.76 26.60
C LEU A 378 -1.31 72.09 27.35
N ILE A 379 -0.43 73.05 27.05
CA ILE A 379 -0.60 74.46 27.44
C ILE A 379 -1.88 74.98 26.77
N ARG A 380 -2.95 75.19 27.56
CA ARG A 380 -4.19 75.79 27.08
C ARG A 380 -3.96 77.26 26.72
N ALA A 381 -3.76 77.57 25.45
CA ALA A 381 -3.77 78.94 24.97
C ALA A 381 -5.18 79.54 25.20
N LYS A 382 -5.30 80.48 26.14
CA LYS A 382 -6.49 81.34 26.27
C LYS A 382 -6.37 82.43 25.20
N TRP A 383 -7.23 82.39 24.20
CA TRP A 383 -7.40 83.52 23.30
C TRP A 383 -8.14 84.62 24.06
N THR A 384 -7.42 85.66 24.47
CA THR A 384 -8.03 86.92 24.91
C THR A 384 -8.51 87.66 23.65
N ASN A 385 -9.82 87.59 23.38
CA ASN A 385 -10.46 88.50 22.44
C ASN A 385 -10.42 89.91 23.03
N ASN A 386 -9.35 90.65 22.76
CA ASN A 386 -9.32 92.09 22.92
C ASN A 386 -9.89 92.69 21.64
N LEU A 387 -11.22 92.78 21.57
CA LEU A 387 -11.87 93.76 20.70
C LEU A 387 -12.21 94.97 21.58
N PRO A 388 -11.76 96.18 21.23
CA PRO A 388 -12.09 97.41 21.97
C PRO A 388 -13.56 97.80 21.86
#